data_AF-A0AAD8E7I3-F1
#
_entry.id   AF-A0AAD8E7I3-F1
#
_cell.length_a   1.000
_cell.length_b   1.000
_cell.length_c   1.000
_cell.angle_alpha   90.00
_cell.angle_beta   90.00
_cell.angle_gamma   90.00
#
_symmetry.space_group_name_H-M   'P 1'
#
loop_
_entity.id
_entity.type
_entity.pdbx_description
1 polymer ?
#
loop_
_entity_poly.entity_id
_entity_poly.type
_entity_poly.pdbx_seq_one_letter_code
_entity_poly.pdbx_strand_id
1 'polypeptide(L)'
;MKVFEELLLDADWSVNAGMWMWLSCSSFFQQFFHCYCPVRFGRKADPNGDYIRRYLPVLKNFPTRYIHEPWNAPESVQKAAKCIIGKEYSLPMVNHAVASRINIERMKQVYQQLSKYRGPGLLATVPTSLPQTTAGVNQMSALREFKKSPPSEGKWEKSPPDSAVNSADDPMNIIQFHQYCNQQQRSNYQSQEPGDCE
;
A
#
# COMPACT_ATOMS: atom_id res chain seq x y z
N MET A 1 6.70 -11.93 10.05
CA MET A 1 6.87 -13.38 9.83
C MET A 1 6.30 -14.23 10.96
N LYS A 2 6.91 -14.30 12.15
CA LYS A 2 6.48 -15.22 13.25
C LYS A 2 4.98 -15.19 13.60
N VAL A 3 4.39 -13.99 13.74
CA VAL A 3 2.96 -13.86 14.05
C VAL A 3 2.05 -14.44 12.96
N PHE A 4 2.44 -14.30 11.69
CA PHE A 4 1.66 -14.82 10.57
C PHE A 4 1.80 -16.34 10.47
N GLU A 5 2.97 -16.89 10.78
CA GLU A 5 3.19 -18.34 10.85
C GLU A 5 2.29 -19.02 11.90
N GLU A 6 1.94 -18.31 12.98
CA GLU A 6 1.07 -18.84 14.03
C GLU A 6 -0.43 -18.69 13.71
N LEU A 7 -0.83 -17.59 13.07
CA LEU A 7 -2.26 -17.21 12.98
C LEU A 7 -2.87 -17.31 11.59
N LEU A 8 -2.06 -17.29 10.53
CA LEU A 8 -2.55 -17.24 9.16
C LEU A 8 -2.74 -18.66 8.61
N LEU A 9 -3.97 -19.00 8.20
CA LEU A 9 -4.35 -20.35 7.78
C LEU A 9 -3.63 -20.84 6.51
N ASP A 10 -3.22 -19.93 5.63
CA ASP A 10 -2.50 -20.21 4.39
C ASP A 10 -1.00 -19.83 4.45
N ALA A 11 -0.45 -19.63 5.66
CA ALA A 11 0.98 -19.36 5.82
C ALA A 11 1.83 -20.61 5.60
N ASP A 12 2.25 -20.81 4.36
CA ASP A 12 3.43 -21.63 4.06
C ASP A 12 4.72 -20.90 4.45
N TRP A 13 5.73 -21.64 4.92
CA TRP A 13 7.01 -21.07 5.36
C TRP A 13 7.69 -20.24 4.26
N SER A 14 7.76 -20.79 3.04
CA SER A 14 8.45 -20.16 1.91
C SER A 14 7.71 -18.92 1.43
N VAL A 15 6.39 -19.03 1.27
CA VAL A 15 5.54 -17.93 0.81
C VAL A 15 5.53 -16.80 1.83
N ASN A 16 5.34 -17.10 3.11
CA ASN A 16 5.32 -16.11 4.19
C ASN A 16 6.67 -15.36 4.25
N ALA A 17 7.79 -16.08 4.28
CA ALA A 17 9.12 -15.47 4.29
C ALA A 17 9.36 -14.59 3.06
N GLY A 18 9.04 -15.11 1.86
CA GLY A 18 9.17 -14.38 0.59
C GLY A 18 8.35 -13.09 0.55
N MET A 19 7.08 -13.15 0.94
CA MET A 19 6.18 -11.99 0.96
C MET A 19 6.63 -10.91 1.96
N TRP A 20 7.08 -11.31 3.16
CA TRP A 20 7.61 -10.35 4.14
C TRP A 20 8.88 -9.66 3.62
N MET A 21 9.82 -10.40 3.03
CA MET A 21 11.03 -9.81 2.44
C MET A 21 10.74 -8.87 1.26
N TRP A 22 9.73 -9.20 0.46
CA TRP A 22 9.29 -8.38 -0.67
C TRP A 22 8.63 -7.08 -0.19
N LEU A 23 7.65 -7.15 0.72
CA LEU A 23 6.93 -5.98 1.24
C LEU A 23 7.84 -5.06 2.07
N SER A 24 8.80 -5.61 2.82
CA SER A 24 9.75 -4.82 3.63
C SER A 24 10.90 -4.22 2.81
N CYS A 25 10.87 -4.37 1.48
CA CYS A 25 11.90 -3.89 0.56
C CYS A 25 13.30 -4.50 0.83
N SER A 26 13.35 -5.67 1.48
CA SER A 26 14.59 -6.32 1.88
C SER A 26 15.16 -7.22 0.77
N SER A 27 14.33 -7.65 -0.18
CA SER A 27 14.75 -8.49 -1.31
C SER A 27 13.93 -8.20 -2.58
N PHE A 28 14.28 -8.86 -3.68
CA PHE A 28 13.55 -8.88 -4.96
C PHE A 28 13.46 -7.55 -5.72
N PHE A 29 14.55 -6.76 -5.69
CA PHE A 29 14.89 -5.63 -6.58
C PHE A 29 13.78 -4.61 -6.94
N GLN A 30 12.70 -4.56 -6.16
CA GLN A 30 11.65 -3.55 -6.27
C GLN A 30 11.74 -2.64 -5.06
N GLN A 31 12.04 -1.38 -5.32
CA GLN A 31 12.12 -0.36 -4.29
C GLN A 31 10.73 0.24 -4.11
N PHE A 32 10.10 0.01 -2.96
CA PHE A 32 8.88 0.72 -2.61
C PHE A 32 9.24 2.05 -1.97
N PHE A 33 8.80 3.13 -2.59
CA PHE A 33 9.01 4.50 -2.07
C PHE A 33 7.78 5.07 -1.37
N HIS A 34 6.71 4.27 -1.24
CA HIS A 34 5.45 4.70 -0.65
C HIS A 34 5.08 3.82 0.54
N CYS A 35 4.73 4.46 1.65
CA CYS A 35 4.19 3.80 2.83
C CYS A 35 2.68 3.98 2.84
N TYR A 36 1.92 2.92 3.09
CA TYR A 36 0.47 3.02 3.22
C TYR A 36 0.09 3.89 4.42
N CYS A 37 -0.82 4.84 4.20
CA CYS A 37 -1.50 5.54 5.27
C CYS A 37 -2.59 4.64 5.86
N PRO A 38 -2.51 4.24 7.14
CA PRO A 38 -3.45 3.29 7.75
C PRO A 38 -4.90 3.82 7.76
N VAL A 39 -5.08 5.14 7.83
CA VAL A 39 -6.40 5.78 7.82
C VAL A 39 -6.97 5.85 6.40
N ARG A 40 -6.20 6.39 5.44
CA ARG A 40 -6.66 6.58 4.06
C ARG A 40 -6.96 5.24 3.38
N PHE A 41 -6.11 4.24 3.61
CA PHE A 41 -6.31 2.92 3.05
C PHE A 41 -7.56 2.25 3.63
N GLY A 42 -7.75 2.31 4.96
CA GLY A 42 -8.97 1.83 5.61
C GLY A 42 -10.23 2.49 5.04
N ARG A 43 -10.24 3.82 4.92
CA ARG A 43 -11.37 4.58 4.36
C ARG A 43 -11.67 4.24 2.91
N LYS A 44 -10.64 3.99 2.09
CA LYS A 44 -10.80 3.59 0.68
C LYS A 44 -11.33 2.16 0.56
N ALA A 45 -10.94 1.28 1.48
CA ALA A 45 -11.33 -0.13 1.47
C ALA A 45 -12.73 -0.35 2.06
N ASP A 46 -13.05 0.39 3.11
CA ASP A 46 -14.32 0.31 3.85
C ASP A 46 -14.78 1.72 4.23
N PRO A 47 -15.50 2.43 3.33
CA PRO A 47 -15.96 3.79 3.59
C PRO A 47 -16.90 3.92 4.79
N ASN A 48 -17.69 2.88 5.07
CA ASN A 48 -18.69 2.89 6.15
C ASN A 48 -18.10 2.49 7.52
N GLY A 49 -16.97 1.78 7.51
CA GLY A 49 -16.31 1.27 8.71
C GLY A 49 -16.95 0.01 9.27
N ASP A 50 -17.74 -0.72 8.48
CA ASP A 50 -18.45 -1.93 8.92
C ASP A 50 -17.48 -3.04 9.32
N TYR A 51 -16.32 -3.13 8.65
CA TYR A 51 -15.22 -4.01 9.03
C TYR A 51 -14.71 -3.66 10.43
N ILE A 52 -14.49 -2.38 10.71
CA ILE A 52 -14.03 -1.92 12.03
C ILE A 52 -15.09 -2.25 13.10
N ARG A 53 -16.37 -2.01 12.83
CA ARG A 53 -17.45 -2.33 13.79
C ARG A 53 -17.55 -3.82 14.08
N ARG A 54 -17.29 -4.67 13.08
CA ARG A 54 -17.32 -6.13 13.21
C ARG A 54 -16.17 -6.66 14.07
N TYR A 55 -14.94 -6.21 13.84
CA TYR A 55 -13.75 -6.74 14.51
C TYR A 55 -13.35 -5.98 15.78
N LEU A 56 -13.75 -4.71 15.91
CA LEU A 56 -13.52 -3.86 17.08
C LEU A 56 -14.86 -3.42 17.68
N PRO A 57 -15.57 -4.29 18.41
CA PRO A 57 -16.90 -3.99 18.93
C PRO A 57 -16.94 -2.80 19.91
N VAL A 58 -15.79 -2.44 20.50
CA VAL A 58 -15.66 -1.23 21.33
C VAL A 58 -15.92 0.05 20.53
N LEU A 59 -15.65 0.05 19.22
CA LEU A 59 -15.86 1.20 18.34
C LEU A 59 -17.21 1.16 17.61
N LYS A 60 -18.08 0.16 17.88
CA LYS A 60 -19.29 -0.09 17.09
C LYS A 60 -20.28 1.07 17.01
N ASN A 61 -20.27 1.97 17.99
CA ASN A 61 -21.19 3.10 18.08
C ASN A 61 -20.59 4.41 17.54
N PHE A 62 -19.32 4.42 17.10
CA PHE A 62 -18.73 5.63 16.54
C PHE A 62 -19.41 5.99 15.21
N PRO A 63 -19.67 7.27 14.92
CA PRO A 63 -20.18 7.65 13.61
C PRO A 63 -19.12 7.41 12.52
N THR A 64 -19.55 7.08 11.31
CA THR A 64 -18.67 6.76 10.15
C THR A 64 -17.60 7.81 9.90
N ARG A 65 -17.90 9.09 10.15
CA ARG A 65 -16.93 10.19 10.01
C ARG A 65 -15.65 9.98 10.83
N TYR A 66 -15.76 9.40 12.03
CA TYR A 66 -14.64 9.26 12.96
C TYR A 66 -14.16 7.80 13.12
N ILE A 67 -14.80 6.83 12.46
CA ILE A 67 -14.50 5.40 12.69
C ILE A 67 -13.05 5.03 12.34
N HIS A 68 -12.47 5.68 11.32
CA HIS A 68 -11.08 5.48 10.90
C HIS A 68 -10.07 6.35 11.65
N GLU A 69 -10.54 7.36 12.39
CA GLU A 69 -9.72 8.33 13.13
C GLU A 69 -10.41 8.74 14.46
N PRO A 70 -10.69 7.78 15.37
CA PRO A 70 -11.52 8.05 16.53
C PRO A 70 -10.92 9.07 17.51
N TRP A 71 -9.60 9.24 17.51
CA TRP A 71 -8.90 10.25 18.31
C TRP A 71 -9.22 11.70 17.90
N ASN A 72 -9.71 11.92 16.68
CA ASN A 72 -10.16 13.24 16.21
C ASN A 72 -11.63 13.51 16.55
N ALA A 73 -12.34 12.55 17.17
CA ALA A 73 -13.71 12.74 17.58
C ALA A 73 -13.80 13.68 18.81
N PRO A 74 -14.70 14.67 18.82
CA PRO A 74 -14.98 15.48 20.00
C PRO A 74 -15.42 14.62 21.19
N GLU A 75 -15.17 15.08 22.41
CA GLU A 75 -15.57 14.35 23.63
C GLU A 75 -17.07 14.02 23.67
N SER A 76 -17.93 14.90 23.15
CA SER A 76 -19.38 14.65 23.08
C SER A 76 -19.70 13.42 22.25
N VAL A 77 -18.99 13.22 21.13
CA VAL A 77 -19.15 12.06 20.25
C VAL A 77 -18.60 10.80 20.93
N GLN A 78 -17.44 10.89 21.59
CA GLN A 78 -16.85 9.77 22.33
C GLN A 78 -17.77 9.29 23.46
N LYS A 79 -18.36 10.23 24.21
CA LYS A 79 -19.35 9.96 25.27
C LYS A 79 -20.62 9.32 24.69
N ALA A 80 -21.14 9.83 23.58
CA ALA A 80 -22.30 9.25 22.91
C ALA A 80 -22.03 7.82 22.38
N ALA A 81 -20.82 7.57 21.88
CA ALA A 81 -20.37 6.26 21.41
C ALA A 81 -20.07 5.28 22.57
N LYS A 82 -20.00 5.77 23.82
CA LYS A 82 -19.63 5.01 25.03
C LYS A 82 -18.21 4.44 24.96
N CYS A 83 -17.29 5.16 24.34
CA CYS A 83 -15.89 4.76 24.24
C CYS A 83 -15.00 6.02 24.26
N ILE A 84 -14.22 6.19 25.33
CA ILE A 84 -13.28 7.28 25.48
C ILE A 84 -11.92 6.84 24.96
N ILE A 85 -11.36 7.63 24.05
CA ILE A 85 -10.04 7.37 23.49
C ILE A 85 -8.97 7.72 24.52
N GLY A 86 -8.01 6.83 24.71
CA GLY A 86 -7.03 6.82 25.79
C GLY A 86 -7.42 5.92 26.97
N LYS A 87 -8.67 5.44 27.06
CA LYS A 87 -9.14 4.58 28.16
C LYS A 87 -9.75 3.27 27.66
N GLU A 88 -10.90 3.32 26.99
CA GLU A 88 -11.53 2.11 26.44
C GLU A 88 -10.92 1.70 25.10
N TYR A 89 -10.39 2.66 24.33
CA TYR A 89 -9.60 2.41 23.13
C TYR A 89 -8.32 3.25 23.16
N SER A 90 -7.18 2.68 22.78
CA SER A 90 -5.89 3.38 22.90
C SER A 90 -5.75 4.57 21.94
N LEU A 91 -4.94 5.56 22.33
CA LEU A 91 -4.46 6.59 21.41
C LEU A 91 -3.52 5.97 20.35
N PRO A 92 -3.38 6.60 19.16
CA PRO A 92 -2.38 6.20 18.18
C PRO A 92 -0.98 6.13 18.81
N MET A 93 -0.31 4.98 18.66
CA MET A 93 1.03 4.78 19.23
C MET A 93 2.09 5.69 18.60
N VAL A 94 1.86 6.14 17.35
CA VAL A 94 2.79 6.99 16.60
C VAL A 94 2.02 8.02 15.79
N ASN A 95 2.62 9.20 15.59
CA ASN A 95 2.17 10.12 14.55
C ASN A 95 2.65 9.58 13.18
N HIS A 96 1.70 9.15 12.36
CA HIS A 96 2.02 8.48 11.09
C HIS A 96 2.75 9.40 10.09
N ALA A 97 2.37 10.67 9.99
CA ALA A 97 3.01 11.61 9.06
C ALA A 97 4.49 11.82 9.40
N VAL A 98 4.81 11.93 10.69
CA VAL A 98 6.20 12.06 11.15
C VAL A 98 6.97 10.75 10.98
N ALA A 99 6.39 9.62 11.42
CA ALA A 99 7.06 8.32 11.40
C ALA A 99 7.33 7.83 9.97
N SER A 100 6.36 7.95 9.06
CA SER A 100 6.51 7.56 7.66
C SER A 100 7.62 8.37 6.98
N ARG A 101 7.65 9.70 7.17
CA ARG A 101 8.71 10.58 6.63
C ARG A 101 10.10 10.15 7.09
N ILE A 102 10.27 9.89 8.40
CA ILE A 102 11.56 9.43 8.96
C ILE A 102 11.95 8.08 8.35
N ASN A 103 11.01 7.15 8.23
CA ASN A 103 11.28 5.81 7.72
C ASN A 103 11.63 5.82 6.22
N ILE A 104 10.93 6.62 5.42
CA ILE A 104 11.22 6.81 3.99
C ILE A 104 12.63 7.38 3.80
N GLU A 105 13.00 8.39 4.59
CA GLU A 105 14.35 8.98 4.54
C GLU A 105 15.43 7.98 4.95
N ARG A 106 15.20 7.19 6.00
CA ARG A 106 16.14 6.12 6.40
C ARG A 106 16.29 5.05 5.31
N MET A 107 15.19 4.62 4.69
CA MET A 107 15.24 3.66 3.59
C MET A 107 16.01 4.21 2.40
N LYS A 108 15.82 5.49 2.06
CA LYS A 108 16.60 6.18 1.03
C LYS A 108 18.09 6.15 1.34
N GLN A 109 18.48 6.44 2.58
CA GLN A 109 19.88 6.38 3.01
C GLN A 109 20.47 4.97 2.89
N VAL A 110 19.73 3.94 3.31
CA VAL A 110 20.16 2.53 3.15
C VAL A 110 20.41 2.21 1.67
N TYR A 111 19.51 2.60 0.77
CA TYR A 111 19.70 2.37 -0.66
C TYR A 111 20.85 3.16 -1.27
N GLN A 112 21.09 4.39 -0.80
CA GLN A 112 22.27 5.16 -1.19
C GLN A 112 23.56 4.46 -0.77
N GLN A 113 23.62 3.87 0.43
CA GLN A 113 24.80 3.10 0.85
C GLN A 113 24.96 1.81 0.05
N LEU A 114 23.86 1.10 -0.24
CA LEU A 114 23.88 -0.13 -1.04
C LEU A 114 24.32 0.09 -2.49
N SER A 115 24.14 1.30 -3.04
CA SER A 115 24.61 1.62 -4.39
C SER A 115 26.11 1.39 -4.60
N LYS A 116 26.91 1.49 -3.53
CA LYS A 116 28.36 1.23 -3.52
C LYS A 116 28.71 -0.24 -3.80
N TYR A 117 27.79 -1.14 -3.49
CA TYR A 117 27.95 -2.59 -3.64
C TYR A 117 27.26 -3.13 -4.90
N ARG A 118 26.54 -2.29 -5.66
CA ARG A 118 26.07 -2.66 -7.00
C ARG A 118 27.27 -2.66 -7.95
N GLY A 119 27.81 -3.85 -8.22
CA GLY A 119 28.66 -4.06 -9.38
C GLY A 119 27.96 -3.62 -10.69
N PRO A 120 28.70 -3.44 -11.80
CA PRO A 120 28.26 -2.71 -13.00
C PRO A 120 27.08 -3.33 -13.81
N GLY A 121 26.33 -4.28 -13.27
CA GLY A 121 25.19 -4.90 -13.96
C GLY A 121 24.00 -5.10 -13.03
N LEU A 122 23.09 -4.12 -12.97
CA LEU A 122 21.62 -4.27 -12.97
C LEU A 122 21.00 -2.90 -12.66
N LEU A 123 20.49 -2.24 -13.70
CA LEU A 123 19.88 -0.92 -13.63
C LEU A 123 18.38 -1.03 -13.32
N ALA A 124 17.96 -0.43 -12.22
CA ALA A 124 16.70 0.30 -12.13
C ALA A 124 17.07 1.69 -11.61
N THR A 125 16.97 2.69 -12.49
CA THR A 125 17.30 4.09 -12.22
C THR A 125 16.24 4.72 -11.32
N VAL A 126 16.67 5.30 -10.21
CA VAL A 126 15.87 6.23 -9.40
C VAL A 126 15.69 7.52 -10.23
N PRO A 127 14.46 8.00 -10.51
CA PRO A 127 14.29 9.29 -11.15
C PRO A 127 14.73 10.36 -10.16
N THR A 128 15.84 11.03 -10.45
CA THR A 128 16.30 12.21 -9.72
C THR A 128 15.83 13.43 -10.50
N SER A 129 14.76 14.09 -10.06
CA SER A 129 14.35 15.39 -10.58
C SER A 129 15.23 16.49 -10.00
N LEU A 130 16.29 16.87 -10.71
CA LEU A 130 17.04 18.12 -10.52
C LEU A 130 17.34 18.71 -11.91
N PRO A 131 17.10 20.02 -12.14
CA PRO A 131 17.35 20.63 -13.43
C PRO A 131 18.85 20.87 -13.59
N GLN A 132 19.46 20.23 -14.60
CA GLN A 132 20.82 20.53 -15.04
C GLN A 132 20.77 21.26 -16.38
N THR A 133 20.92 22.58 -16.31
CA THR A 133 21.52 23.37 -17.39
C THR A 133 22.98 22.96 -17.52
N THR A 134 23.42 22.53 -18.70
CA THR A 134 24.77 22.79 -19.23
C THR A 134 24.86 22.42 -20.70
N ALA A 135 25.63 23.24 -21.39
CA ALA A 135 25.78 23.30 -22.83
C ALA A 135 26.71 22.19 -23.40
N GLY A 136 26.32 21.71 -24.58
CA GLY A 136 27.14 21.32 -25.73
C GLY A 136 28.38 20.45 -25.54
N VAL A 137 28.33 19.22 -26.08
CA VAL A 137 29.30 18.72 -27.08
C VAL A 137 28.59 17.71 -28.01
N ASN A 138 28.74 17.90 -29.32
CA ASN A 138 28.29 16.99 -30.38
C ASN A 138 29.18 15.74 -30.46
N GLN A 139 28.58 14.56 -30.71
CA GLN A 139 29.17 13.56 -31.60
C GLN A 139 28.14 12.61 -32.22
N MET A 140 28.53 12.08 -33.38
CA MET A 140 27.74 11.68 -34.54
C MET A 140 27.09 10.28 -34.42
N SER A 141 25.88 10.17 -35.00
CA SER A 141 25.35 9.08 -35.85
C SER A 141 25.42 7.61 -35.37
N ALA A 142 24.23 7.03 -35.15
CA ALA A 142 23.78 5.80 -35.82
C ALA A 142 22.27 5.63 -35.65
N LEU A 143 21.51 5.93 -36.71
CA LEU A 143 20.09 5.57 -36.81
C LEU A 143 19.99 4.04 -36.98
N ARG A 144 19.41 3.36 -35.99
CA ARG A 144 18.75 2.07 -36.21
C ARG A 144 17.26 2.27 -36.02
N GLU A 145 16.56 2.27 -37.15
CA GLU A 145 15.10 2.18 -37.22
C GLU A 145 14.64 0.91 -36.49
N PHE A 146 13.91 1.08 -35.38
CA PHE A 146 13.12 -0.02 -34.81
C PHE A 146 11.70 0.11 -35.37
N LYS A 147 11.38 -0.76 -36.34
CA LYS A 147 10.02 -0.96 -36.85
C LYS A 147 9.06 -1.21 -35.69
N LYS A 148 8.05 -0.34 -35.53
CA LYS A 148 6.87 -0.63 -34.70
C LYS A 148 6.15 -1.84 -35.30
N SER A 149 6.07 -2.94 -34.56
CA SER A 149 5.09 -3.98 -34.83
C SER A 149 3.76 -3.58 -34.18
N PRO A 150 2.60 -3.75 -34.85
CA PRO A 150 1.31 -3.45 -34.25
C PRO A 150 0.99 -4.42 -33.11
N PRO A 151 0.18 -4.03 -32.11
CA PRO A 151 -0.19 -4.93 -31.02
C PRO A 151 -1.09 -6.04 -31.57
N SER A 152 -0.70 -7.29 -31.33
CA SER A 152 -1.54 -8.46 -31.58
C SER A 152 -2.75 -8.42 -30.63
N GLU A 153 -3.96 -8.39 -31.20
CA GLU A 153 -5.21 -8.60 -30.48
C GLU A 153 -5.25 -10.02 -29.89
N GLY A 154 -4.84 -10.14 -28.63
CA GLY A 154 -5.08 -11.32 -27.82
C GLY A 154 -6.54 -11.32 -27.36
N LYS A 155 -7.35 -12.21 -27.93
CA LYS A 155 -8.68 -12.56 -27.41
C LYS A 155 -8.53 -13.16 -26.01
N TRP A 156 -9.15 -12.52 -25.02
CA TRP A 156 -9.30 -13.10 -23.68
C TRP A 156 -10.60 -13.89 -23.68
N GLU A 157 -10.46 -15.20 -23.58
CA GLU A 157 -11.56 -16.14 -23.43
C GLU A 157 -12.33 -15.81 -22.14
N LYS A 158 -13.65 -15.65 -22.25
CA LYS A 158 -14.53 -15.29 -21.14
C LYS A 158 -14.53 -16.42 -20.11
N SER A 159 -14.15 -16.12 -18.87
CA SER A 159 -14.47 -16.98 -17.73
C SER A 159 -16.00 -17.20 -17.63
N PRO A 160 -16.47 -18.38 -17.20
CA PRO A 160 -17.89 -18.73 -17.19
C PRO A 160 -18.72 -17.82 -16.28
N PRO A 161 -20.05 -17.69 -16.52
CA PRO A 161 -20.90 -16.80 -15.76
C PRO A 161 -21.29 -17.48 -14.44
N ASP A 162 -20.72 -17.04 -13.33
CA ASP A 162 -21.31 -17.34 -12.02
C ASP A 162 -22.50 -16.41 -11.82
N SER A 163 -23.65 -16.97 -12.13
CA SER A 163 -24.98 -16.47 -11.80
C SER A 163 -25.13 -16.26 -10.29
N ALA A 164 -25.56 -15.04 -9.95
CA ALA A 164 -26.35 -14.67 -8.76
C ALA A 164 -25.72 -14.87 -7.38
N VAL A 165 -25.27 -13.77 -6.76
CA VAL A 165 -26.03 -13.10 -5.68
C VAL A 165 -25.78 -11.59 -5.78
N ASN A 166 -26.79 -10.85 -6.22
CA ASN A 166 -26.91 -9.44 -5.92
C ASN A 166 -27.33 -9.31 -4.45
N SER A 167 -26.41 -8.89 -3.58
CA SER A 167 -26.78 -8.23 -2.33
C SER A 167 -25.74 -7.15 -2.05
N ALA A 168 -26.13 -5.89 -2.24
CA ALA A 168 -25.31 -4.73 -1.94
C ALA A 168 -25.07 -4.52 -0.41
N ASP A 169 -25.35 -5.53 0.41
CA ASP A 169 -25.44 -5.44 1.88
C ASP A 169 -24.63 -6.51 2.63
N ASP A 170 -23.73 -7.25 1.98
CA ASP A 170 -22.89 -8.23 2.68
C ASP A 170 -21.53 -7.61 3.07
N PRO A 171 -21.23 -7.37 4.36
CA PRO A 171 -19.98 -6.76 4.79
C PRO A 171 -18.80 -7.67 4.43
N MET A 172 -17.86 -7.12 3.66
CA MET A 172 -16.62 -7.78 3.22
C MET A 172 -16.01 -8.66 4.33
N ASN A 173 -15.93 -9.97 4.08
CA ASN A 173 -15.28 -10.89 4.99
C ASN A 173 -13.74 -10.69 4.96
N ILE A 174 -13.01 -11.11 5.99
CA ILE A 174 -11.56 -10.92 6.13
C ILE A 174 -10.76 -11.36 4.90
N ILE A 175 -11.20 -12.45 4.25
CA ILE A 175 -10.57 -12.97 3.03
C ILE A 175 -10.76 -11.99 1.87
N GLN A 176 -11.97 -11.46 1.69
CA GLN A 176 -12.28 -10.50 0.63
C GLN A 176 -11.59 -9.16 0.87
N PHE A 177 -11.53 -8.70 2.12
CA PHE A 177 -10.77 -7.51 2.50
C PHE A 177 -9.28 -7.70 2.20
N HIS A 178 -8.70 -8.85 2.60
CA HIS A 178 -7.31 -9.18 2.29
C HIS A 178 -7.03 -9.25 0.78
N GLN A 179 -7.91 -9.89 0.01
CA GLN A 179 -7.83 -9.93 -1.45
C GLN A 179 -7.92 -8.54 -2.07
N TYR A 180 -8.84 -7.69 -1.60
CA TYR A 180 -8.92 -6.29 -2.01
C TYR A 180 -7.63 -5.54 -1.69
N CYS A 181 -7.07 -5.72 -0.49
CA CYS A 181 -5.80 -5.11 -0.12
C CYS A 181 -4.68 -5.53 -1.07
N ASN A 182 -4.57 -6.82 -1.38
CA ASN A 182 -3.58 -7.36 -2.32
C ASN A 182 -3.83 -6.86 -3.77
N GLN A 183 -5.08 -6.68 -4.17
CA GLN A 183 -5.43 -6.15 -5.48
C GLN A 183 -5.11 -4.65 -5.60
N GLN A 184 -5.36 -3.87 -4.54
CA GLN A 184 -4.95 -2.47 -4.46
C GLN A 184 -3.43 -2.32 -4.43
N GLN A 185 -2.70 -3.25 -3.82
CA GLN A 185 -1.23 -3.31 -3.94
C GLN A 185 -0.82 -3.49 -5.41
N ARG A 186 -1.46 -4.42 -6.14
CA ARG A 186 -1.21 -4.64 -7.59
C ARG A 186 -1.60 -3.45 -8.47
N SER A 187 -2.67 -2.74 -8.16
CA SER A 187 -3.14 -1.60 -8.95
C SER A 187 -2.31 -0.34 -8.69
N ASN A 188 -1.98 -0.02 -7.44
CA ASN A 188 -1.08 1.10 -7.13
C ASN A 188 0.35 0.86 -7.65
N TYR A 189 0.73 -0.39 -7.88
CA TYR A 189 1.98 -0.73 -8.57
C TYR A 189 1.99 -0.27 -10.05
N GLN A 190 0.83 -0.23 -10.70
CA GLN A 190 0.68 0.22 -12.10
C GLN A 190 0.46 1.75 -12.20
N SER A 191 -0.02 2.38 -11.13
CA SER A 191 -0.37 3.81 -11.08
C SER A 191 0.55 4.56 -10.11
N GLN A 192 1.79 4.79 -10.51
CA GLN A 192 2.77 5.54 -9.73
C GLN A 192 2.51 7.06 -9.83
N GLU A 193 1.69 7.61 -8.94
CA GLU A 193 1.72 9.06 -8.65
C GLU A 193 1.82 9.31 -7.13
N PRO A 194 2.73 10.22 -6.69
CA PRO A 194 2.90 10.57 -5.29
C PRO A 194 1.78 11.50 -4.83
N GLY A 195 0.93 11.02 -3.92
CA GLY A 195 -0.08 11.84 -3.26
C GLY A 195 0.26 12.02 -1.79
N ASP A 196 0.66 13.22 -1.40
CA ASP A 196 0.88 13.61 -0.01
C ASP A 196 -0.38 13.36 0.83
N CYS A 197 -0.17 12.89 2.06
CA CYS A 197 -1.22 12.80 3.08
C CYS A 197 -1.06 14.00 4.02
N GLU A 198 -1.88 15.03 3.80
CA GLU A 198 -2.30 15.98 4.85
C GLU A 198 -3.58 15.46 5.53
#